data_AF-A0A9Q1HDN6-F1
#
_entry.id   AF-A0A9Q1HDN6-F1
#
_cell.length_a   1.000
_cell.length_b   1.000
_cell.length_c   1.000
_cell.angle_alpha   90.00
_cell.angle_beta   90.00
_cell.angle_gamma   90.00
#
_symmetry.space_group_name_H-M   'P 1'
#
loop_
_entity.id
_entity.type
_entity.pdbx_description
1 polymer ?
#
loop_
_entity_poly.entity_id
_entity_poly.type
_entity_poly.pdbx_seq_one_letter_code
_entity_poly.pdbx_strand_id
1 'polypeptide(L)'
;MLEIAEQKGVYKNLFCVTVGEERMPFEDNEFDALVCCGCIIPAHISPSCFPEWVRIVRPGGSIVIVLRRCYVELQKDVEEFYSQSLGESFEANIRDLEDTRKWKTISKKIFSGYLIENGHAYDGIGMVFEVL
;
A
#
# COMPACT_ATOMS: atom_id res chain seq x y z
N MET A 1 -17.02 -3.28 -10.20
CA MET A 1 -15.71 -3.91 -9.93
C MET A 1 -15.82 -5.20 -9.13
N LEU A 2 -16.55 -5.23 -8.00
CA LEU A 2 -16.70 -6.47 -7.21
C LEU A 2 -17.42 -7.59 -7.98
N GLU A 3 -18.46 -7.28 -8.76
CA GLU A 3 -19.12 -8.26 -9.63
C GLU A 3 -18.15 -8.94 -10.62
N ILE A 4 -17.24 -8.16 -11.21
CA ILE A 4 -16.20 -8.68 -12.11
C ILE A 4 -15.21 -9.56 -11.33
N ALA A 5 -14.86 -9.19 -10.10
CA ALA A 5 -14.00 -10.00 -9.25
C ALA A 5 -14.67 -11.32 -8.86
N GLU A 6 -15.95 -11.30 -8.51
CA GLU A 6 -16.76 -12.47 -8.17
C GLU A 6 -16.78 -13.48 -9.33
N GLN A 7 -17.00 -12.99 -10.55
CA GLN A 7 -17.00 -13.81 -11.77
C GLN A 7 -15.68 -14.55 -12.01
N LYS A 8 -14.56 -14.11 -11.42
CA LYS A 8 -13.28 -14.83 -11.53
C LYS A 8 -13.24 -16.13 -10.73
N GLY A 9 -14.10 -16.30 -9.72
CA GLY A 9 -14.18 -17.52 -8.91
C GLY A 9 -12.93 -17.86 -8.10
N VAL A 10 -12.00 -16.91 -7.93
CA VAL A 10 -10.73 -17.10 -7.19
C VAL A 10 -10.74 -16.46 -5.81
N TYR A 11 -11.71 -15.58 -5.53
CA TYR A 11 -11.83 -14.90 -4.24
C TYR A 11 -12.83 -15.63 -3.36
N LYS A 12 -12.42 -15.95 -2.13
CA LYS A 12 -13.31 -16.58 -1.14
C LYS A 12 -14.39 -15.61 -0.64
N ASN A 13 -14.00 -14.36 -0.39
CA ASN A 13 -14.85 -13.29 0.12
C ASN A 13 -14.56 -12.00 -0.64
N LEU A 14 -15.56 -11.13 -0.78
CA LEU A 14 -15.45 -9.81 -1.37
C LEU A 14 -16.10 -8.79 -0.44
N PHE A 15 -15.42 -7.67 -0.20
CA PHE A 15 -15.87 -6.63 0.72
C PHE A 15 -15.92 -5.28 0.03
N CYS A 16 -17.03 -4.56 0.19
CA CYS A 16 -17.14 -3.16 -0.20
C CYS A 16 -16.96 -2.31 1.06
N VAL A 17 -15.75 -1.79 1.27
CA VAL A 17 -15.37 -1.06 2.48
C VAL A 17 -14.51 0.15 2.13
N THR A 18 -14.65 1.23 2.89
CA THR A 18 -13.70 2.34 2.87
C THR A 18 -12.42 1.92 3.58
N VAL A 19 -11.26 2.20 2.99
CA VAL A 19 -9.97 1.75 3.52
C VAL A 19 -9.33 2.86 4.37
N GLY A 20 -9.24 2.62 5.69
CA GLY A 20 -8.36 3.37 6.59
C GLY A 20 -8.85 4.73 7.10
N GLU A 21 -10.03 5.21 6.70
CA GLU A 21 -10.67 6.37 7.35
C GLU A 21 -11.41 5.96 8.64
N GLU A 22 -11.99 4.76 8.64
CA GLU A 22 -12.72 4.18 9.75
C GLU A 22 -12.16 2.79 10.07
N ARG A 23 -12.50 2.27 11.25
CA ARG A 23 -12.21 0.90 11.62
C ARG A 23 -12.93 -0.03 10.64
N MET A 24 -12.14 -0.81 9.88
CA MET A 24 -12.61 -1.80 8.94
C MET A 24 -13.38 -2.92 9.68
N PRO A 25 -14.33 -3.60 9.00
CA PRO A 25 -15.19 -4.63 9.59
C PRO A 25 -14.46 -5.98 9.76
N PHE A 26 -13.20 -5.91 10.18
CA PHE A 26 -12.33 -7.05 10.39
C PHE A 26 -11.87 -7.08 11.85
N GLU A 27 -11.71 -8.27 12.39
CA GLU A 27 -11.20 -8.47 13.73
C GLU A 27 -9.71 -8.12 13.81
N ASP A 28 -9.22 -7.91 15.02
CA ASP A 28 -7.79 -7.76 15.24
C ASP A 28 -7.09 -9.09 14.89
N ASN A 29 -5.97 -9.02 14.18
CA ASN A 29 -5.16 -10.18 13.79
C ASN A 29 -5.86 -11.22 12.89
N GLU A 30 -6.89 -10.82 12.15
CA GLU A 30 -7.68 -11.71 11.29
C GLU A 30 -6.89 -12.30 10.11
N PHE A 31 -5.93 -11.55 9.56
CA PHE A 31 -5.20 -11.95 8.35
C PHE A 31 -3.73 -12.29 8.62
N ASP A 32 -3.22 -13.31 7.92
CA ASP A 32 -1.80 -13.64 7.90
C ASP A 32 -0.98 -12.64 7.06
N ALA A 33 -1.59 -12.06 6.02
CA ALA A 33 -0.96 -11.09 5.15
C ALA A 33 -1.96 -10.16 4.46
N LEU A 34 -1.49 -8.98 4.07
CA LEU A 34 -2.20 -8.00 3.25
C LEU A 34 -1.36 -7.61 2.04
N VAL A 35 -1.98 -7.52 0.87
CA VAL A 35 -1.33 -7.07 -0.37
C VAL A 35 -2.09 -5.88 -0.95
N CYS A 36 -1.39 -4.77 -1.14
CA CYS A 36 -1.88 -3.57 -1.80
C CYS A 36 -1.03 -3.31 -3.05
N CYS A 37 -1.63 -3.42 -4.24
CA CYS A 37 -0.93 -3.25 -5.50
C CYS A 37 -1.61 -2.16 -6.34
N GLY A 38 -0.94 -1.02 -6.51
CA GLY A 38 -1.39 0.09 -7.35
C GLY A 38 -2.53 0.94 -6.78
N CYS A 39 -2.81 0.86 -5.48
CA CYS A 39 -3.95 1.57 -4.87
C CYS A 39 -3.58 2.86 -4.11
N ILE A 40 -2.35 2.95 -3.59
CA ILE A 40 -1.85 4.16 -2.92
C ILE A 40 -1.34 5.11 -4.01
N ILE A 41 -2.25 5.95 -4.48
CA ILE A 41 -2.03 6.97 -5.51
C ILE A 41 -2.76 8.25 -5.07
N PRO A 42 -2.45 9.41 -5.66
CA PRO A 42 -3.13 10.66 -5.32
C PRO A 42 -4.66 10.55 -5.36
N ALA A 43 -5.32 11.10 -4.33
CA ALA A 43 -6.78 11.11 -4.16
C ALA A 43 -7.46 9.72 -4.11
N HIS A 44 -6.73 8.64 -3.77
CA HIS A 44 -7.28 7.30 -3.56
C HIS A 44 -7.05 6.84 -2.11
N ILE A 45 -6.25 5.80 -1.87
CA ILE A 45 -5.97 5.30 -0.52
C ILE A 45 -4.87 6.14 0.11
N SER A 46 -5.18 6.76 1.25
CA SER A 46 -4.22 7.51 2.06
C SER A 46 -3.30 6.57 2.87
N PRO A 47 -2.00 6.89 3.03
CA PRO A 47 -1.08 6.13 3.90
C PRO A 47 -1.52 6.11 5.38
N SER A 48 -2.43 6.99 5.79
CA SER A 48 -3.05 6.97 7.12
C SER A 48 -3.81 5.68 7.44
N CYS A 49 -4.03 4.81 6.45
CA CYS A 49 -4.64 3.48 6.65
C CYS A 49 -3.70 2.46 7.31
N PHE A 50 -2.38 2.69 7.36
CA PHE A 50 -1.43 1.68 7.81
C PHE A 50 -1.64 1.19 9.25
N PRO A 51 -1.99 2.05 10.24
CA PRO A 51 -2.30 1.57 11.59
C PRO A 51 -3.46 0.56 11.62
N GLU A 52 -4.47 0.78 10.77
CA GLU A 52 -5.61 -0.13 10.65
C GLU A 52 -5.21 -1.44 9.95
N TRP A 53 -4.31 -1.40 8.97
CA TRP A 53 -3.76 -2.61 8.36
C TRP A 53 -2.90 -3.42 9.33
N VAL A 54 -2.10 -2.75 10.16
CA VAL A 54 -1.36 -3.39 11.25
C VAL A 54 -2.31 -4.03 12.25
N ARG A 55 -3.47 -3.42 12.55
CA ARG A 55 -4.46 -4.00 13.47
C ARG A 55 -5.04 -5.32 12.94
N ILE A 56 -5.38 -5.39 11.65
CA ILE A 56 -6.06 -6.56 11.06
C ILE A 56 -5.10 -7.68 10.63
N VAL A 57 -3.80 -7.38 10.48
CA VAL A 57 -2.77 -8.36 10.18
C VAL A 57 -2.12 -8.81 11.48
N ARG A 58 -2.03 -10.12 11.71
CA ARG A 58 -1.46 -10.65 12.96
C ARG A 58 0.03 -10.28 13.14
N PRO A 59 0.55 -10.24 14.39
CA PRO A 59 1.99 -10.24 14.65
C PRO A 59 2.72 -11.36 13.90
N GLY A 60 3.85 -11.01 13.29
CA GLY A 60 4.60 -11.88 12.36
C GLY A 60 3.96 -12.04 10.98
N GLY A 61 2.80 -11.43 10.73
CA GLY A 61 2.16 -11.33 9.42
C GLY A 61 2.80 -10.27 8.53
N SER A 62 2.51 -10.31 7.23
CA SER A 62 3.17 -9.45 6.24
C SER A 62 2.22 -8.46 5.57
N ILE A 63 2.66 -7.22 5.42
CA ILE A 63 2.00 -6.21 4.59
C ILE A 63 2.89 -5.95 3.38
N VAL A 64 2.37 -6.13 2.17
CA VAL A 64 3.07 -5.94 0.91
C VAL A 64 2.44 -4.79 0.15
N ILE A 65 3.24 -3.77 -0.19
CA ILE A 65 2.79 -2.60 -0.94
C ILE A 65 3.61 -2.50 -2.22
N VAL A 66 2.93 -2.39 -3.36
CA VAL A 66 3.57 -2.18 -4.66
C VAL A 66 2.87 -1.02 -5.38
N LEU A 67 3.64 -0.05 -5.87
CA LEU A 67 3.10 1.12 -6.55
C LEU A 67 4.14 1.73 -7.51
N ARG A 68 3.73 2.73 -8.30
CA ARG A 68 4.68 3.57 -9.04
C ARG A 68 5.56 4.32 -8.04
N ARG A 69 6.87 4.31 -8.26
CA ARG A 69 7.84 4.92 -7.37
C ARG A 69 7.67 6.44 -7.26
N CYS A 70 7.32 7.10 -8.36
CA CYS A 70 7.14 8.56 -8.43
C CYS A 70 6.07 9.12 -7.49
N TYR A 71 5.10 8.31 -7.04
CA TYR A 71 4.08 8.74 -6.09
C TYR A 71 4.59 8.91 -4.65
N VAL A 72 5.68 8.23 -4.30
CA VAL A 72 6.19 8.19 -2.92
C VAL A 72 7.64 8.62 -2.79
N GLU A 73 8.37 8.71 -3.91
CA GLU A 73 9.71 9.28 -3.96
C GLU A 73 9.78 10.30 -5.09
N LEU A 74 10.23 11.52 -4.77
CA LEU A 74 10.51 12.54 -5.78
C LEU A 74 11.56 12.04 -6.77
N GLN A 75 11.25 12.10 -8.06
CA GLN A 75 12.18 11.77 -9.13
C GLN A 75 12.53 13.01 -9.91
N LYS A 76 13.80 13.13 -10.30
CA LYS A 76 14.22 14.15 -11.27
C LYS A 76 13.48 13.90 -12.58
N ASP A 77 13.00 14.98 -13.20
CA ASP A 77 12.35 14.96 -14.51
C ASP A 77 10.99 14.24 -14.58
N VAL A 78 10.36 13.95 -13.43
CA VAL A 78 8.98 13.44 -13.34
C VAL A 78 8.11 14.48 -12.64
N GLU A 79 7.39 15.29 -13.41
CA GLU A 79 6.40 16.23 -12.87
C GLU A 79 5.08 15.51 -12.57
N GLU A 80 4.97 14.91 -11.38
CA GLU A 80 3.68 14.48 -10.84
C GLU A 80 3.22 15.45 -9.76
N PHE A 81 2.19 16.25 -10.10
CA PHE A 81 1.63 17.37 -9.33
C PHE A 81 1.11 17.04 -7.92
N TYR A 82 1.20 15.78 -7.48
CA TYR A 82 0.70 15.29 -6.20
C TYR A 82 1.66 14.35 -5.47
N SER A 83 2.88 14.15 -5.99
CA SER A 83 3.87 13.22 -5.42
C SER A 83 4.43 13.69 -4.08
N GLN A 84 4.57 15.00 -3.88
CA GLN A 84 5.23 15.52 -2.70
C GLN A 84 4.46 15.24 -1.40
N SER A 85 3.20 15.68 -1.30
CA SER A 85 2.41 15.49 -0.08
C SER A 85 2.10 14.03 0.19
N LEU A 86 1.85 13.24 -0.86
CA LEU A 86 1.65 11.80 -0.74
C LEU A 86 2.92 11.10 -0.26
N GLY A 87 4.07 11.41 -0.85
CA GLY A 87 5.37 10.85 -0.45
C GLY A 87 5.74 11.23 0.98
N GLU A 88 5.58 12.49 1.38
CA GLU A 88 5.80 12.94 2.75
C GLU A 88 4.89 12.21 3.74
N SER A 89 3.59 12.09 3.44
CA SER A 89 2.65 11.33 4.27
C SER A 89 2.99 9.84 4.34
N PHE A 90 3.39 9.24 3.22
CA PHE A 90 3.76 7.85 3.11
C PHE A 90 4.98 7.53 3.97
N GLU A 91 6.04 8.33 3.84
CA GLU A 91 7.23 8.20 4.66
C GLU A 91 6.96 8.44 6.14
N ALA A 92 6.14 9.45 6.49
CA ALA A 92 5.80 9.75 7.87
C ALA A 92 5.07 8.57 8.55
N ASN A 93 4.10 7.96 7.87
CA ASN A 93 3.37 6.80 8.41
C ASN A 93 4.27 5.56 8.54
N ILE A 94 5.22 5.34 7.62
CA ILE A 94 6.22 4.28 7.78
C ILE A 94 7.06 4.50 9.02
N ARG A 95 7.62 5.71 9.17
CA ARG A 95 8.49 6.05 10.31
C ARG A 95 7.75 5.94 11.64
N ASP A 96 6.52 6.44 11.73
CA ASP A 96 5.72 6.36 12.96
C ASP A 96 5.51 4.90 13.40
N LEU A 97 5.16 4.01 12.46
CA LEU A 97 4.96 2.60 12.76
C LEU A 97 6.27 1.84 13.07
N GLU A 98 7.41 2.28 12.54
CA GLU A 98 8.73 1.76 12.92
C GLU A 98 9.16 2.26 14.31
N ASP A 99 9.02 3.56 14.59
CA ASP A 99 9.37 4.20 15.86
C ASP A 99 8.52 3.65 17.03
N THR A 100 7.23 3.41 16.77
CA THR A 100 6.31 2.79 17.73
C THR A 100 6.39 1.26 17.77
N ARG A 101 7.31 0.66 16.98
CA ARG A 101 7.55 -0.79 16.88
C ARG A 101 6.27 -1.59 16.59
N LYS A 102 5.42 -1.05 15.72
CA LYS A 102 4.19 -1.70 15.24
C LYS A 102 4.43 -2.56 14.02
N TRP A 103 5.46 -2.23 13.25
CA TRP A 103 5.99 -3.10 12.20
C TRP A 103 7.49 -2.87 12.01
N LYS A 104 8.10 -3.61 11.09
CA LYS A 104 9.45 -3.33 10.58
C LYS A 104 9.51 -3.55 9.07
N THR A 105 10.30 -2.75 8.37
CA THR A 105 10.60 -2.97 6.95
C THR A 105 11.48 -4.22 6.75
N ILE A 106 10.99 -5.19 5.98
CA ILE A 106 11.72 -6.40 5.59
C ILE A 106 12.41 -6.22 4.23
N SER A 107 11.74 -5.56 3.29
CA SER A 107 12.28 -5.36 1.95
C SER A 107 11.75 -4.08 1.33
N LYS A 108 12.61 -3.40 0.55
CA LYS A 108 12.27 -2.29 -0.33
C LYS A 108 13.03 -2.50 -1.63
N LYS A 109 12.32 -2.71 -2.73
CA LYS A 109 12.88 -3.02 -4.05
C LYS A 109 12.33 -2.09 -5.09
N ILE A 110 13.22 -1.46 -5.85
CA ILE A 110 12.88 -0.67 -7.03
C ILE A 110 13.05 -1.58 -8.25
N PHE A 111 12.12 -1.50 -9.19
CA PHE A 111 12.16 -2.27 -10.42
C PHE A 111 11.58 -1.47 -11.58
N SER A 112 12.14 -1.64 -12.77
CA SER A 112 11.69 -0.90 -13.96
C SER A 112 10.54 -1.60 -14.67
N GLY A 113 9.79 -0.82 -15.46
CA GLY A 113 8.70 -1.34 -16.28
C GLY A 113 7.44 -1.69 -15.48
N TYR A 114 7.20 -1.01 -14.35
CA TYR A 114 5.96 -1.17 -13.59
C TYR A 114 4.75 -0.74 -14.41
N LEU A 115 4.87 0.37 -15.15
CA LEU A 115 3.88 0.82 -16.11
C LEU A 115 4.59 1.39 -17.34
N ILE A 116 4.07 1.06 -18.52
CA ILE A 116 4.46 1.70 -19.78
C ILE A 116 3.24 2.45 -20.31
N GLU A 117 3.32 3.76 -20.38
CA GLU A 117 2.22 4.63 -20.84
C GLU A 117 2.79 5.71 -21.75
N ASN A 118 2.21 5.86 -22.95
CA ASN A 118 2.65 6.84 -23.96
C ASN A 118 4.15 6.79 -24.30
N GLY A 119 4.76 5.60 -24.23
CA GLY A 119 6.20 5.42 -24.47
C GLY A 119 7.11 5.79 -23.29
N HIS A 120 6.55 6.25 -22.17
CA HIS A 120 7.27 6.47 -20.92
C HIS A 120 7.19 5.22 -20.05
N ALA A 121 8.32 4.79 -19.50
CA ALA A 121 8.41 3.66 -18.58
C ALA A 121 8.56 4.19 -17.15
N TYR A 122 7.57 3.90 -16.30
CA TYR A 122 7.60 4.26 -14.88
C TYR A 122 8.22 3.12 -14.07
N ASP A 123 9.15 3.47 -13.18
CA ASP A 123 9.67 2.56 -12.18
C ASP A 123 8.62 2.26 -11.11
N GLY A 124 8.60 1.02 -10.65
CA GLY A 124 7.85 0.56 -9.50
C GLY A 124 8.70 0.50 -8.25
N ILE A 125 8.02 0.55 -7.11
CA ILE A 125 8.60 0.26 -5.81
C ILE A 125 7.73 -0.78 -5.10
N GLY A 126 8.36 -1.84 -4.64
CA GLY A 126 7.75 -2.91 -3.85
C GLY A 126 8.34 -2.93 -2.45
N MET A 127 7.49 -2.90 -1.44
CA MET A 127 7.86 -2.90 -0.03
C MET A 127 7.16 -4.05 0.70
N VAL A 128 7.88 -4.67 1.64
CA VAL A 128 7.37 -5.72 2.52
C VAL A 128 7.65 -5.30 3.95
N PHE A 129 6.61 -5.30 4.77
CA PHE A 129 6.66 -5.02 6.19
C PHE A 129 6.20 -6.24 6.98
N GLU A 130 6.83 -6.50 8.12
CA GLU A 130 6.38 -7.51 9.09
C GLU A 130 5.75 -6.80 10.28
N VAL A 131 4.52 -7.17 10.63
CA VAL A 131 3.82 -6.67 11.83
C VAL A 131 4.46 -7.24 13.09
N LEU A 132 4.64 -6.41 14.12
CA LEU A 132 5.32 -6.76 15.37
C LEU A 132 4.36 -6.97 16.55
#